data_AF-A0A923WC20-F1
#
_entry.id   AF-A0A923WC20-F1
#
_cell.length_a   1.000
_cell.length_b   1.000
_cell.length_c   1.000
_cell.angle_alpha   90.00
_cell.angle_beta   90.00
_cell.angle_gamma   90.00
#
_symmetry.space_group_name_H-M   'P 1'
#
loop_
_entity.id
_entity.type
_entity.pdbx_description
1 polymer ?
#
loop_
_entity_poly.entity_id
_entity_poly.type
_entity_poly.pdbx_seq_one_letter_code
_entity_poly.pdbx_strand_id
1 'polypeptide(L)' 'MKKTVIIGASPNPERYAYLATQRLQRHGHPVVAVGLREGLIGTTSIHADRPAETDVDTVTLYVGPQHQPA' A
#
# COMPACT_ATOMS: atom_id res chain seq x y z
N MET A 1 2.20 11.19 12.98
CA MET A 1 2.15 9.95 12.19
C MET A 1 0.79 9.82 11.56
N LYS A 2 0.71 9.37 10.31
CA LYS A 2 -0.54 9.28 9.54
C LYS A 2 -0.66 7.87 8.96
N LYS A 3 -1.65 7.09 9.40
CA LYS A 3 -1.89 5.73 8.89
C LYS A 3 -2.29 5.83 7.42
N THR A 4 -1.51 5.17 6.57
CA THR A 4 -1.63 5.27 5.12
C THR A 4 -1.94 3.91 4.51
N VAL A 5 -3.01 3.82 3.73
CA VAL A 5 -3.33 2.65 2.93
C VAL A 5 -2.76 2.86 1.53
N ILE A 6 -2.01 1.87 1.04
CA ILE A 6 -1.46 1.84 -0.32
C ILE A 6 -2.24 0.82 -1.13
N ILE A 7 -2.98 1.27 -2.14
CA ILE A 7 -3.69 0.38 -3.07
C ILE A 7 -2.84 0.20 -4.32
N GLY A 8 -2.63 -1.04 -4.74
CA GLY A 8 -1.72 -1.36 -5.85
C GLY A 8 -0.30 -1.65 -5.38
N ALA A 9 -0.13 -2.09 -4.12
CA ALA A 9 1.15 -2.52 -3.58
C ALA A 9 1.74 -3.69 -4.40
N SER A 10 3.07 -3.70 -4.51
CA SER A 10 3.81 -4.71 -5.25
C SER A 10 5.20 -4.90 -4.63
N PRO A 11 5.71 -6.14 -4.54
CA PRO A 11 7.07 -6.39 -4.05
C PRO A 11 8.14 -6.06 -5.11
N ASN A 12 7.75 -5.69 -6.34
CA ASN A 12 8.70 -5.31 -7.39
C ASN A 12 9.32 -3.93 -7.08
N PRO A 13 10.66 -3.84 -6.87
CA PRO A 13 11.34 -2.58 -6.54
C PRO A 13 11.21 -1.47 -7.60
N GLU A 14 10.92 -1.82 -8.86
CA GLU A 14 10.72 -0.86 -9.95
C GLU A 14 9.36 -0.14 -9.88
N ARG A 15 8.39 -0.69 -9.14
CA ARG A 15 7.06 -0.10 -9.00
C ARG A 15 7.09 1.06 -8.01
N TYR A 16 6.47 2.19 -8.37
CA TYR A 16 6.41 3.35 -7.47
C TYR A 16 5.73 3.05 -6.13
N ALA A 17 4.76 2.13 -6.11
CA ALA A 17 4.13 1.64 -4.88
C ALA A 17 5.15 1.07 -3.88
N TYR A 18 6.17 0.34 -4.36
CA TYR A 18 7.26 -0.16 -3.52
C TYR A 18 8.05 0.97 -2.89
N LEU A 19 8.44 1.96 -3.70
CA LEU A 19 9.18 3.14 -3.25
C LEU A 19 8.37 3.96 -2.23
N ALA A 20 7.06 4.10 -2.45
CA ALA A 20 6.15 4.79 -1.55
C ALA A 20 6.06 4.07 -0.20
N THR A 21 5.87 2.75 -0.19
CA THR A 21 5.87 1.94 1.04
C THR A 21 7.15 2.14 1.84
N GLN A 22 8.31 2.00 1.20
CA GLN A 22 9.59 2.20 1.88
C GLN A 22 9.77 3.62 2.43
N ARG A 23 9.36 4.64 1.67
CA ARG A 23 9.44 6.05 2.12
C ARG A 23 8.54 6.30 3.31
N LEU A 24 7.30 5.83 3.28
CA LEU A 24 6.34 5.97 4.37
C LEU A 24 6.85 5.27 5.65
N GLN A 25 7.33 4.03 5.53
CA GLN A 25 7.96 3.30 6.63
C GLN A 25 9.15 4.07 7.23
N ARG A 26 10.06 4.60 6.38
CA ARG A 26 11.23 5.37 6.84
C ARG A 26 10.87 6.64 7.59
N HIS A 27 9.75 7.27 7.25
CA HIS A 27 9.22 8.44 7.95
C HIS A 27 8.29 8.05 9.13
N GLY A 28 8.19 6.76 9.43
CA GLY A 28 7.42 6.22 10.54
C GLY A 28 5.90 6.22 10.33
N HIS A 29 5.40 6.39 9.11
CA HIS A 29 3.97 6.24 8.87
C HIS A 29 3.58 4.76 8.95
N PRO A 30 2.53 4.39 9.72
CA PRO A 30 1.95 3.06 9.63
C PRO A 30 1.41 2.83 8.21
N VAL A 31 1.77 1.70 7.61
CA VAL A 31 1.38 1.35 6.23
C VAL A 31 0.57 0.07 6.22
N VAL A 32 -0.58 0.12 5.55
CA VAL A 32 -1.33 -1.07 5.12
C VAL A 32 -1.17 -1.19 3.62
N ALA A 33 -0.54 -2.27 3.15
CA ALA A 33 -0.26 -2.49 1.74
C ALA A 33 -1.26 -3.48 1.15
N VAL A 34 -2.04 -3.05 0.15
CA VAL A 34 -3.06 -3.87 -0.52
C VAL A 34 -2.68 -4.03 -1.99
N GLY A 35 -2.60 -5.27 -2.46
CA GLY A 35 -2.16 -5.62 -3.80
C GLY A 35 -2.97 -6.76 -4.41
N LEU A 36 -2.64 -7.12 -5.65
CA LEU A 36 -3.28 -8.26 -6.33
C LEU A 36 -2.77 -9.63 -5.85
N ARG A 37 -1.59 -9.66 -5.22
CA ARG A 37 -0.90 -10.86 -4.77
C ARG A 37 -0.24 -10.58 -3.45
N GLU A 38 -0.15 -11.62 -2.62
CA GLU A 38 0.64 -11.57 -1.39
C GLU A 38 2.13 -11.34 -1.70
N GLY A 39 2.83 -10.79 -0.72
CA GLY A 39 4.25 -10.46 -0.84
C GLY A 39 4.72 -9.64 0.34
N LEU A 40 5.97 -9.16 0.27
CA LEU A 40 6.60 -8.42 1.36
C LEU A 40 7.37 -7.21 0.81
N ILE A 41 7.25 -6.07 1.48
CA ILE A 41 8.06 -4.86 1.22
C ILE A 41 8.72 -4.45 2.54
N GLY A 42 10.00 -4.80 2.69
CA GLY A 42 10.70 -4.63 3.97
C GLY A 42 10.05 -5.49 5.05
N THR A 43 9.36 -4.86 5.99
CA THR A 43 8.61 -5.52 7.08
C THR A 43 7.10 -5.47 6.91
N THR A 44 6.58 -4.89 5.81
CA THR A 44 5.14 -4.79 5.55
C THR A 44 4.69 -5.88 4.59
N SER A 45 3.79 -6.75 5.07
CA SER A 45 3.09 -7.73 4.24
C SER A 45 2.09 -7.06 3.31
N ILE A 46 1.98 -7.59 2.09
CA ILE A 46 0.96 -7.18 1.13
C ILE A 46 -0.25 -8.08 1.30
N HIS A 47 -1.39 -7.46 1.55
CA HIS A 47 -2.70 -8.08 1.62
C HIS A 47 -3.26 -8.26 0.21
N ALA A 48 -3.56 -9.51 -0.16
CA ALA A 48 -4.29 -9.81 -1.39
C ALA A 48 -5.81 -9.62 -1.22
N ASP A 49 -6.27 -9.64 0.02
CA ASP A 49 -7.60 -9.26 0.44
C ASP A 49 -7.71 -7.73 0.67
N ARG A 50 -8.92 -7.27 0.94
CA ARG A 50 -9.20 -5.86 1.28
C ARG A 50 -9.61 -5.79 2.75
N PRO A 51 -8.65 -5.80 3.68
CA PRO A 51 -8.97 -5.76 5.10
C PRO A 51 -9.74 -4.47 5.44
N ALA A 52 -10.71 -4.58 6.33
CA ALA A 52 -11.41 -3.42 6.87
C ALA A 52 -10.49 -2.67 7.82
N GLU A 53 -10.12 -1.46 7.46
CA GLU A 53 -9.19 -0.63 8.22
C GLU A 53 -9.88 0.60 8.80
N THR A 54 -9.71 0.82 10.11
CA THR A 54 -10.15 2.05 10.77
C THR A 54 -9.02 3.07 10.85
N ASP A 55 -9.38 4.32 11.11
CA ASP A 55 -8.44 5.41 11.41
C ASP A 55 -7.42 5.68 10.28
N VAL A 56 -7.84 5.45 9.04
CA VAL A 56 -7.04 5.76 7.85
C VAL A 56 -7.06 7.28 7.63
N ASP A 57 -5.87 7.89 7.64
CA ASP A 57 -5.71 9.32 7.34
C ASP A 57 -5.57 9.54 5.83
N THR A 58 -4.82 8.67 5.15
CA THR A 58 -4.50 8.83 3.73
C THR A 58 -4.67 7.52 2.98
N VAL A 59 -5.28 7.58 1.79
CA VAL A 59 -5.22 6.52 0.79
C VAL A 59 -4.38 7.02 -0.39
N THR A 60 -3.36 6.26 -0.77
CA THR A 60 -2.58 6.52 -1.99
C THR A 60 -2.76 5.38 -2.99
N LEU A 61 -3.02 5.75 -4.24
CA LEU A 61 -3.46 4.83 -5.30
C LEU A 61 -2.36 4.67 -6.36
N TYR A 62 -1.95 3.42 -6.58
CA TYR A 62 -1.04 2.99 -7.64
C TYR A 62 -1.70 1.95 -8.54
N VAL A 63 -2.94 2.22 -8.94
CA VAL A 63 -3.74 1.37 -9.81
C VAL A 63 -4.29 2.17 -10.98
N GLY A 64 -4.43 1.53 -12.15
CA GLY A 64 -5.04 2.17 -13.31
C GLY A 64 -6.52 2.52 -13.07
N PRO A 65 -7.07 3.58 -13.70
CA PRO A 65 -8.46 4.01 -13.48
C PRO A 65 -9.51 2.92 -13.75
N GLN A 66 -9.27 2.07 -14.75
CA GLN A 66 -10.12 0.93 -15.09
C GLN A 66 -10.27 -0.12 -13.96
N HIS A 67 -9.41 -0.07 -12.94
CA HIS A 67 -9.45 -0.96 -11.79
C HIS A 67 -10.06 -0.27 -10.54
N GLN A 68 -10.69 0.90 -10.72
CA GLN A 68 -11.33 1.70 -9.68
C GLN A 68 -12.83 1.86 -10.01
N PRO A 69 -13.66 0.81 -9.80
CA PRO A 69 -15.09 0.92 -10.02
C PRO A 69 -15.73 1.94 -9.05
N ALA A 70 -16.79 2.60 -9.52
CA ALA A 70 -17.58 3.58 -8.76
C ALA A 70 -18.48 2.94 -7.70
#